data_AF-A0A6L6WBE0-F1
#
_entry.id   AF-A0A6L6WBE0-F1
#
_cell.length_a   1.000
_cell.length_b   1.000
_cell.length_c   1.000
_cell.angle_alpha   90.00
_cell.angle_beta   90.00
_cell.angle_gamma   90.00
#
_symmetry.space_group_name_H-M   'P 1'
#
loop_
_entity.id
_entity.type
_entity.pdbx_description
1 polymer ?
#
loop_
_entity_poly.entity_id
_entity_poly.type
_entity_poly.pdbx_seq_one_letter_code
_entity_poly.pdbx_strand_id
1 'polypeptide(L)'
;MKRAIWSTLAILVLFLGWYITADRRTPFTGNARVKAVVTYIVPQVSGTVVEVLVENGQVVSAGTVLARIDRRPYEIGKSRAQADLEAATQDVGASSAQVSAAQASLTRAQSDLDTTRLQAERVFALEKKGLISLVQADDARGDLAESEANVENAAADLERAKQQLGEDGQENPKIQRALAALAEAELKLEWTELKAPSEGVVSNILLAPGTYAHSGRELLTFLDSTDVWIEAYLTENNLGLAKVGSPVDVVLDMHPGRVVRGVVDSFSSAVSISGGDEVGQLASAPTSKGFLREPERFPVRIVLPGYEAGSLDDDLRFQLNGQADIIMYLSDNTVMNAIGRAYIGVVSVLSYAY
;
A
#
# COMPACT_ATOMS: atom_id res chain seq x y z
N MET A 1 43.08 58.48 20.20
CA MET A 1 41.62 58.20 20.24
C MET A 1 40.98 58.15 18.86
N LYS A 2 41.02 59.22 18.04
CA LYS A 2 40.39 59.20 16.70
C LYS A 2 40.84 58.05 15.78
N ARG A 3 42.16 57.78 15.68
CA ARG A 3 42.67 56.67 14.85
C ARG A 3 42.13 55.30 15.28
N ALA A 4 42.12 55.02 16.58
CA ALA A 4 41.59 53.76 17.12
C ALA A 4 40.08 53.59 16.84
N ILE A 5 39.28 54.65 16.99
CA ILE A 5 37.86 54.63 16.66
C ILE A 5 37.64 54.30 15.18
N TRP A 6 38.41 54.89 14.29
CA TRP A 6 38.33 54.60 12.85
C TRP A 6 38.81 53.17 12.51
N SER A 7 39.81 52.65 13.21
CA SER A 7 40.25 51.24 13.07
C SER A 7 39.16 50.27 13.50
N THR A 8 38.56 50.50 14.67
CA THR A 8 37.47 49.65 15.20
C THR A 8 36.25 49.72 14.30
N LEU A 9 35.90 50.90 13.80
CA LEU A 9 34.78 51.08 12.88
C LEU A 9 35.03 50.39 11.54
N ALA A 10 36.27 50.46 11.01
CA ALA A 10 36.64 49.75 9.78
C ALA A 10 36.58 48.22 9.96
N ILE A 11 37.03 47.70 11.10
CA ILE A 11 36.91 46.28 11.44
C ILE A 11 35.44 45.87 11.53
N LEU A 12 34.60 46.69 12.17
CA LEU A 12 33.18 46.40 12.34
C LEU A 12 32.43 46.41 10.99
N VAL A 13 32.73 47.36 10.11
CA VAL A 13 32.18 47.40 8.74
C VAL A 13 32.65 46.21 7.91
N LEU A 14 33.92 45.83 8.02
CA LEU A 14 34.48 44.67 7.31
C LEU A 14 33.85 43.36 7.82
N PHE A 15 33.66 43.24 9.13
CA PHE A 15 33.00 42.10 9.75
C PHE A 15 31.51 42.02 9.37
N LEU A 16 30.82 43.16 9.32
CA LEU A 16 29.42 43.24 8.87
C LEU A 16 29.29 42.87 7.39
N GLY A 17 30.18 43.39 6.54
CA GLY A 17 30.22 43.04 5.10
C GLY A 17 30.55 41.57 4.87
N TRP A 18 31.45 41.01 5.67
CA TRP A 18 31.73 39.57 5.72
C TRP A 18 30.48 38.79 6.13
N TYR A 19 29.84 39.15 7.24
CA TYR A 19 28.67 38.44 7.79
C TYR A 19 27.53 38.36 6.78
N ILE A 20 27.17 39.49 6.14
CA ILE A 20 26.12 39.53 5.11
C ILE A 20 26.50 38.69 3.88
N THR A 21 27.79 38.69 3.51
CA THR A 21 28.28 37.91 2.37
C THR A 21 28.30 36.42 2.67
N ALA A 22 28.72 36.03 3.87
CA ALA A 22 28.78 34.66 4.34
C ALA A 22 27.38 34.06 4.49
N ASP A 23 26.44 34.81 5.07
CA ASP A 23 25.03 34.41 5.21
C ASP A 23 24.41 34.05 3.84
N ARG A 24 24.74 34.81 2.79
CA ARG A 24 24.19 34.58 1.44
C ARG A 24 24.93 33.52 0.62
N ARG A 25 26.26 33.38 0.78
CA ARG A 25 27.09 32.52 -0.09
C ARG A 25 27.54 31.22 0.55
N THR A 26 27.67 31.20 1.86
CA THR A 26 28.06 30.01 2.64
C THR A 26 27.14 29.89 3.86
N PRO A 27 25.82 29.72 3.65
CA PRO A 27 24.86 29.70 4.74
C PRO A 27 25.11 28.50 5.65
N PHE A 28 25.12 28.78 6.95
CA PHE A 28 25.20 27.79 8.02
C PHE A 28 23.85 27.71 8.74
N THR A 29 23.44 26.50 9.11
CA THR A 29 22.33 26.30 10.04
C THR A 29 22.57 25.07 10.91
N GLY A 30 22.41 25.23 12.22
CA GLY A 30 22.32 24.12 13.17
C GLY A 30 20.90 23.64 13.42
N ASN A 31 19.93 24.20 12.69
CA ASN A 31 18.57 23.70 12.69
C ASN A 31 18.38 22.72 11.54
N ALA A 32 19.08 21.58 11.62
CA ALA A 32 18.88 20.45 10.74
C ALA A 32 18.62 19.18 11.54
N ARG A 33 17.77 18.31 10.99
CA ARG A 33 17.32 17.08 11.65
C ARG A 33 17.40 15.91 10.68
N VAL A 34 17.83 14.76 11.17
CA VAL A 34 17.74 13.50 10.43
C VAL A 34 16.28 13.08 10.36
N LYS A 35 15.80 12.75 9.17
CA LYS A 35 14.45 12.28 8.87
C LYS A 35 14.53 10.98 8.06
N ALA A 36 13.50 10.17 8.16
CA ALA A 36 13.29 9.02 7.27
C ALA A 36 11.80 8.86 7.02
N VAL A 37 11.45 7.98 6.09
CA VAL A 37 10.06 7.64 5.80
C VAL A 37 9.46 6.90 7.00
N VAL A 38 8.40 7.48 7.56
CA VAL A 38 7.66 6.88 8.67
C VAL A 38 6.39 6.24 8.13
N THR A 39 6.25 4.94 8.31
CA THR A 39 5.06 4.18 7.93
C THR A 39 4.38 3.62 9.18
N TYR A 40 3.08 3.83 9.30
CA TYR A 40 2.30 3.25 10.40
C TYR A 40 1.83 1.86 10.00
N ILE A 41 2.14 0.86 10.83
CA ILE A 41 1.67 -0.50 10.61
C ILE A 41 0.25 -0.61 11.19
N VAL A 42 -0.69 -0.88 10.29
CA VAL A 42 -2.11 -0.90 10.55
C VAL A 42 -2.63 -2.31 10.24
N PRO A 43 -3.36 -2.95 11.16
CA PRO A 43 -3.98 -4.24 10.93
C PRO A 43 -5.15 -4.08 9.94
N GLN A 44 -5.29 -5.05 9.04
CA GLN A 44 -6.42 -5.12 8.11
C GLN A 44 -7.59 -5.94 8.68
N VAL A 45 -7.38 -6.61 9.81
CA VAL A 45 -8.39 -7.41 10.51
C VAL A 45 -8.33 -7.12 12.01
N SER A 46 -9.49 -7.19 12.68
CA SER A 46 -9.60 -6.89 14.11
C SER A 46 -9.51 -8.15 14.97
N GLY A 47 -8.75 -8.12 16.05
CA GLY A 47 -8.69 -9.24 16.99
C GLY A 47 -7.69 -9.01 18.11
N THR A 48 -7.57 -9.97 19.02
CA THR A 48 -6.60 -9.89 20.11
C THR A 48 -5.20 -10.23 19.60
N VAL A 49 -4.23 -9.39 19.91
CA VAL A 49 -2.82 -9.67 19.64
C VAL A 49 -2.34 -10.73 20.62
N VAL A 50 -1.87 -11.87 20.11
CA VAL A 50 -1.40 -13.01 20.91
C VAL A 50 0.12 -12.91 21.14
N GLU A 51 0.85 -12.44 20.13
CA GLU A 51 2.31 -12.38 20.15
C GLU A 51 2.79 -11.08 19.52
N VAL A 52 3.85 -10.51 20.12
CA VAL A 52 4.66 -9.43 19.55
C VAL A 52 6.07 -10.00 19.42
N LEU A 53 6.56 -10.10 18.19
CA LEU A 53 7.80 -10.82 17.84
C LEU A 53 9.00 -9.89 17.65
N VAL A 54 8.80 -8.59 17.88
CA VAL A 54 9.81 -7.56 17.66
C VAL A 54 9.93 -6.63 18.87
N GLU A 55 11.13 -6.10 19.04
CA GLU A 55 11.47 -5.13 20.09
C GLU A 55 11.66 -3.73 19.52
N ASN A 56 11.55 -2.71 20.39
CA ASN A 56 11.70 -1.32 19.99
C ASN A 56 13.17 -1.06 19.59
N GLY A 57 13.38 -0.49 18.40
CA GLY A 57 14.71 -0.28 17.82
C GLY A 57 15.28 -1.48 17.08
N GLN A 58 14.55 -2.59 16.98
CA GLN A 58 14.99 -3.76 16.23
C GLN A 58 14.91 -3.51 14.72
N VAL A 59 15.96 -3.93 14.01
CA VAL A 59 16.01 -3.93 12.55
C VAL A 59 15.41 -5.23 12.02
N VAL A 60 14.53 -5.09 11.04
CA VAL A 60 13.78 -6.19 10.44
C VAL A 60 13.82 -6.08 8.92
N SER A 61 13.88 -7.22 8.25
CA SER A 61 13.80 -7.29 6.79
C SER A 61 12.35 -7.29 6.32
N ALA A 62 12.14 -6.96 5.04
CA ALA A 62 10.82 -7.04 4.40
C ALA A 62 10.17 -8.42 4.60
N GLY A 63 8.88 -8.44 4.93
CA GLY A 63 8.10 -9.67 5.15
C GLY A 63 8.26 -10.28 6.55
N THR A 64 9.15 -9.78 7.41
CA THR A 64 9.30 -10.25 8.79
C THR A 64 8.01 -10.02 9.57
N VAL A 65 7.53 -11.03 10.29
CA VAL A 65 6.32 -10.92 11.13
C VAL A 65 6.65 -10.11 12.38
N LEU A 66 5.93 -9.00 12.56
CA LEU A 66 6.07 -8.06 13.67
C LEU A 66 5.17 -8.46 14.85
N ALA A 67 3.92 -8.78 14.55
CA ALA A 67 2.93 -9.18 15.55
C ALA A 67 1.90 -10.13 14.95
N ARG A 68 1.26 -10.93 15.81
CA ARG A 68 0.22 -11.89 15.42
C ARG A 68 -1.08 -11.63 16.15
N ILE A 69 -2.15 -11.53 15.38
CA ILE A 69 -3.53 -11.53 15.86
C ILE A 69 -4.00 -13.00 16.01
N ASP A 70 -4.90 -13.25 16.95
CA ASP A 70 -5.50 -14.57 17.15
C ASP A 70 -6.12 -15.11 15.86
N ARG A 71 -5.54 -16.20 15.36
CA ARG A 71 -5.87 -16.80 14.06
C ARG A 71 -7.12 -17.67 14.12
N ARG A 72 -7.49 -18.18 15.30
CA ARG A 72 -8.52 -19.23 15.44
C ARG A 72 -9.86 -18.85 14.81
N PRO A 73 -10.39 -17.62 14.99
CA PRO A 73 -11.65 -17.23 14.33
C PRO A 73 -11.54 -17.22 12.80
N TYR A 74 -10.37 -16.87 12.26
CA TYR A 74 -10.11 -16.81 10.82
C TYR A 74 -9.87 -18.19 10.22
N GLU A 75 -9.23 -19.10 10.95
CA GLU A 75 -9.11 -20.52 10.56
C GLU A 75 -10.49 -21.19 10.48
N ILE A 76 -11.37 -20.91 11.45
CA ILE A 76 -12.77 -21.35 11.41
C ILE A 76 -13.50 -20.73 10.20
N GLY A 77 -13.28 -19.43 9.94
CA GLY A 77 -13.81 -18.76 8.76
C GLY A 77 -13.38 -19.41 7.45
N LYS A 78 -12.09 -19.75 7.31
CA LYS A 78 -11.54 -20.48 6.17
C LYS A 78 -12.18 -21.86 6.04
N SER A 79 -12.24 -22.62 7.12
CA SER A 79 -12.82 -23.97 7.13
C SER A 79 -14.30 -23.96 6.71
N ARG A 80 -15.06 -22.95 7.17
CA ARG A 80 -16.45 -22.75 6.75
C ARG A 80 -16.55 -22.44 5.26
N ALA A 81 -15.75 -21.50 4.75
CA ALA A 81 -15.77 -21.16 3.32
C ALA A 81 -15.35 -22.35 2.43
N GLN A 82 -14.45 -23.20 2.91
CA GLN A 82 -14.06 -24.43 2.23
C GLN A 82 -15.23 -25.45 2.18
N ALA A 83 -15.98 -25.60 3.27
CA ALA A 83 -17.18 -26.43 3.30
C ALA A 83 -18.28 -25.88 2.37
N ASP A 84 -18.43 -24.56 2.30
CA ASP A 84 -19.39 -23.91 1.39
C ASP A 84 -19.01 -24.15 -0.09
N LEU A 85 -17.72 -24.18 -0.43
CA LEU A 85 -17.22 -24.57 -1.76
C LEU A 85 -17.51 -26.03 -2.08
N GLU A 86 -17.30 -26.93 -1.12
CA GLU A 86 -17.63 -28.35 -1.28
C GLU A 86 -19.13 -28.53 -1.52
N ALA A 87 -19.99 -27.86 -0.74
CA ALA A 87 -21.43 -27.89 -0.92
C ALA A 87 -21.85 -27.36 -2.30
N ALA A 88 -21.27 -26.23 -2.74
CA ALA A 88 -21.53 -25.68 -4.07
C ALA A 88 -21.12 -26.65 -5.20
N THR A 89 -20.01 -27.38 -5.01
CA THR A 89 -19.53 -28.38 -5.98
C THR A 89 -20.47 -29.59 -6.03
N GLN A 90 -20.95 -30.05 -4.87
CA GLN A 90 -21.94 -31.12 -4.77
C GLN A 90 -23.28 -30.74 -5.43
N ASP A 91 -23.74 -29.49 -5.22
CA ASP A 91 -24.96 -28.98 -5.85
C ASP A 91 -24.87 -28.96 -7.39
N VAL A 92 -23.73 -28.54 -7.94
CA VAL A 92 -23.49 -28.59 -9.39
C VAL A 92 -23.44 -30.04 -9.89
N GLY A 93 -22.81 -30.94 -9.14
CA GLY A 93 -22.83 -32.37 -9.43
C GLY A 93 -24.26 -32.95 -9.47
N ALA A 94 -25.12 -32.56 -8.52
CA ALA A 94 -26.52 -32.97 -8.48
C ALA A 94 -27.31 -32.41 -9.69
N SER A 95 -27.11 -31.13 -10.04
CA SER A 95 -27.71 -30.55 -11.25
C SER A 95 -27.27 -31.26 -12.53
N SER A 96 -26.00 -31.64 -12.64
CA SER A 96 -25.47 -32.38 -13.79
C SER A 96 -26.10 -33.78 -13.92
N ALA A 97 -26.27 -34.48 -12.79
CA ALA A 97 -27.00 -35.74 -12.75
C ALA A 97 -28.47 -35.57 -13.18
N GLN A 98 -29.11 -34.46 -12.81
CA GLN A 98 -30.49 -34.15 -13.23
C GLN A 98 -30.59 -33.91 -14.76
N VAL A 99 -29.63 -33.22 -15.36
CA VAL A 99 -29.56 -33.07 -16.84
C VAL A 99 -29.39 -34.42 -17.51
N SER A 100 -28.54 -35.29 -16.96
CA SER A 100 -28.33 -36.65 -17.49
C SER A 100 -29.61 -37.49 -17.42
N ALA A 101 -30.36 -37.40 -16.32
CA ALA A 101 -31.64 -38.07 -16.16
C ALA A 101 -32.71 -37.53 -17.14
N ALA A 102 -32.81 -36.21 -17.30
CA ALA A 102 -33.75 -35.60 -18.25
C ALA A 102 -33.41 -35.96 -19.70
N GLN A 103 -32.12 -36.04 -20.05
CA GLN A 103 -31.66 -36.47 -21.37
C GLN A 103 -32.07 -37.92 -21.65
N ALA A 104 -31.93 -38.82 -20.67
CA ALA A 104 -32.36 -40.21 -20.80
C ALA A 104 -33.90 -40.32 -20.99
N SER A 105 -34.68 -39.49 -20.29
CA SER A 105 -36.13 -39.42 -20.47
C SER A 105 -36.52 -38.93 -21.87
N LEU A 106 -35.83 -37.92 -22.41
CA LEU A 106 -36.04 -37.46 -23.79
C LEU A 106 -35.72 -38.56 -24.80
N THR A 107 -34.59 -39.26 -24.64
CA THR A 107 -34.22 -40.37 -25.53
C THR A 107 -35.25 -41.51 -25.49
N ARG A 108 -35.83 -41.79 -24.32
CA ARG A 108 -36.94 -42.75 -24.20
C ARG A 108 -38.16 -42.28 -24.98
N ALA A 109 -38.63 -41.04 -24.74
CA ALA A 109 -39.80 -40.47 -25.42
C ALA A 109 -39.62 -40.45 -26.95
N GLN A 110 -38.40 -40.16 -27.44
CA GLN A 110 -38.08 -40.20 -28.87
C GLN A 110 -38.17 -41.62 -29.44
N SER A 111 -37.67 -42.63 -28.71
CA SER A 111 -37.74 -44.03 -29.13
C SER A 111 -39.19 -44.54 -29.17
N ASP A 112 -40.01 -44.09 -28.22
CA ASP A 112 -41.44 -44.41 -28.16
C ASP A 112 -42.17 -43.74 -29.34
N LEU A 113 -41.89 -42.46 -29.63
CA LEU A 113 -42.43 -41.75 -30.79
C LEU A 113 -42.07 -42.44 -32.11
N ASP A 114 -40.82 -42.86 -32.30
CA ASP A 114 -40.39 -43.58 -33.50
C ASP A 114 -41.16 -44.90 -33.69
N THR A 115 -41.40 -45.62 -32.59
CA THR A 115 -42.18 -46.86 -32.60
C THR A 115 -43.64 -46.59 -32.97
N THR A 116 -44.28 -45.61 -32.32
CA THR A 116 -45.67 -45.20 -32.59
C THR A 116 -45.83 -44.70 -34.02
N ARG A 117 -44.86 -43.92 -34.52
CA ARG A 117 -44.84 -43.40 -35.90
C ARG A 117 -44.80 -44.53 -36.92
N LEU A 118 -43.90 -45.51 -36.76
CA LEU A 118 -43.82 -46.66 -37.67
C LEU A 118 -45.12 -47.47 -37.69
N GLN A 119 -45.80 -47.57 -36.55
CA GLN A 119 -47.11 -48.23 -36.46
C GLN A 119 -48.20 -47.41 -37.16
N ALA A 120 -48.28 -46.11 -36.89
CA ALA A 120 -49.22 -45.19 -37.53
C ALA A 120 -49.05 -45.16 -39.06
N GLU A 121 -47.81 -45.13 -39.56
CA GLU A 121 -47.52 -45.20 -40.99
C GLU A 121 -48.07 -46.48 -41.65
N ARG A 122 -47.98 -47.63 -40.96
CA ARG A 122 -48.59 -48.88 -41.44
C ARG A 122 -50.12 -48.79 -41.45
N VAL A 123 -50.72 -48.21 -40.42
CA VAL A 123 -52.18 -48.01 -40.31
C VAL A 123 -52.69 -47.10 -41.43
N PHE A 124 -52.05 -45.95 -41.65
CA PHE A 124 -52.42 -45.00 -42.72
C PHE A 124 -52.24 -45.59 -44.12
N ALA A 125 -51.25 -46.46 -44.32
CA ALA A 125 -51.08 -47.18 -45.59
C ALA A 125 -52.21 -48.18 -45.86
N LEU A 126 -52.79 -48.80 -44.82
CA LEU A 126 -53.94 -49.70 -44.94
C LEU A 126 -55.26 -48.94 -45.06
N GLU A 127 -55.41 -47.79 -44.39
CA GLU A 127 -56.54 -46.86 -44.53
C GLU A 127 -56.69 -46.38 -45.98
N LYS A 128 -55.59 -45.94 -46.61
CA LYS A 128 -55.57 -45.53 -48.03
C LYS A 128 -56.02 -46.63 -48.99
N LYS A 129 -55.89 -47.90 -48.58
CA LYS A 129 -56.33 -49.07 -49.36
C LYS A 129 -57.77 -49.50 -49.03
N GLY A 130 -58.44 -48.84 -48.08
CA GLY A 130 -59.79 -49.17 -47.62
C GLY A 130 -59.86 -50.47 -46.80
N LEU A 131 -58.75 -50.90 -46.19
CA LEU A 131 -58.63 -52.19 -45.51
C LEU A 131 -58.85 -52.13 -43.99
N ILE A 132 -59.08 -50.94 -43.42
CA ILE A 132 -59.29 -50.73 -41.98
C ILE A 132 -60.46 -49.77 -41.73
N SER A 133 -60.91 -49.67 -40.46
CA SER A 133 -61.94 -48.70 -40.07
C SER A 133 -61.38 -47.29 -39.86
N LEU A 134 -62.23 -46.27 -40.06
CA LEU A 134 -61.88 -44.87 -39.80
C LEU A 134 -61.47 -44.65 -38.34
N VAL A 135 -62.17 -45.30 -37.39
CA VAL A 135 -61.89 -45.21 -35.95
C VAL A 135 -60.45 -45.67 -35.65
N GLN A 136 -60.00 -46.78 -36.23
CA GLN A 136 -58.63 -47.25 -36.04
C GLN A 136 -57.57 -46.28 -36.60
N ALA A 137 -57.89 -45.55 -37.68
CA ALA A 137 -56.99 -44.53 -38.21
C ALA A 137 -56.97 -43.28 -37.32
N ASP A 138 -58.12 -42.87 -36.77
CA ASP A 138 -58.21 -41.75 -35.83
C ASP A 138 -57.49 -42.05 -34.51
N ASP A 139 -57.62 -43.28 -33.97
CA ASP A 139 -56.87 -43.73 -32.79
C ASP A 139 -55.36 -43.61 -33.02
N ALA A 140 -54.86 -44.11 -34.17
CA ALA A 140 -53.44 -44.00 -34.52
C ALA A 140 -52.95 -42.55 -34.71
N ARG A 141 -53.82 -41.62 -35.16
CA ARG A 141 -53.50 -40.18 -35.17
C ARG A 141 -53.40 -39.61 -33.76
N GLY A 142 -54.31 -40.02 -32.87
CA GLY A 142 -54.31 -39.64 -31.45
C GLY A 142 -53.03 -40.09 -30.75
N ASP A 143 -52.67 -41.38 -30.88
CA ASP A 143 -51.47 -41.95 -30.26
C ASP A 143 -50.18 -41.27 -30.75
N LEU A 144 -50.12 -40.94 -32.05
CA LEU A 144 -49.00 -40.21 -32.64
C LEU A 144 -48.91 -38.80 -32.05
N ALA A 145 -50.03 -38.06 -32.01
CA ALA A 145 -50.06 -36.70 -31.44
C ALA A 145 -49.71 -36.69 -29.94
N GLU A 146 -50.14 -37.70 -29.18
CA GLU A 146 -49.75 -37.87 -27.78
C GLU A 146 -48.25 -38.13 -27.62
N SER A 147 -47.68 -39.01 -28.45
CA SER A 147 -46.24 -39.31 -28.42
C SER A 147 -45.40 -38.08 -28.80
N GLU A 148 -45.86 -37.28 -29.78
CA GLU A 148 -45.22 -36.02 -30.15
C GLU A 148 -45.22 -35.02 -28.99
N ALA A 149 -46.36 -34.84 -28.31
CA ALA A 149 -46.47 -33.98 -27.14
C ALA A 149 -45.58 -34.46 -25.98
N ASN A 150 -45.42 -35.78 -25.80
CA ASN A 150 -44.52 -36.34 -24.78
C ASN A 150 -43.05 -36.02 -25.05
N VAL A 151 -42.62 -36.06 -26.33
CA VAL A 151 -41.26 -35.63 -26.72
C VAL A 151 -41.07 -34.14 -26.45
N GLU A 152 -42.06 -33.30 -26.78
CA GLU A 152 -42.00 -31.86 -26.52
C GLU A 152 -41.87 -31.56 -25.02
N ASN A 153 -42.66 -32.23 -24.18
CA ASN A 153 -42.57 -32.11 -22.73
C ASN A 153 -41.20 -32.54 -22.19
N ALA A 154 -40.67 -33.69 -22.64
CA ALA A 154 -39.36 -34.18 -22.23
C ALA A 154 -38.22 -33.26 -22.70
N ALA A 155 -38.35 -32.64 -23.88
CA ALA A 155 -37.39 -31.67 -24.38
C ALA A 155 -37.41 -30.38 -23.56
N ALA A 156 -38.61 -29.89 -23.18
CA ALA A 156 -38.76 -28.75 -22.29
C ALA A 156 -38.18 -29.04 -20.90
N ASP A 157 -38.39 -30.24 -20.36
CA ASP A 157 -37.83 -30.67 -19.08
C ASP A 157 -36.29 -30.71 -19.09
N LEU A 158 -35.69 -31.23 -20.16
CA LEU A 158 -34.24 -31.20 -20.38
C LEU A 158 -33.72 -29.76 -20.44
N GLU A 159 -34.39 -28.88 -21.17
CA GLU A 159 -33.98 -27.48 -21.25
C GLU A 159 -34.05 -26.80 -19.89
N ARG A 160 -35.13 -27.01 -19.11
CA ARG A 160 -35.21 -26.51 -17.72
C ARG A 160 -34.05 -27.02 -16.86
N ALA A 161 -33.69 -28.31 -16.98
CA ALA A 161 -32.56 -28.87 -16.23
C ALA A 161 -31.22 -28.23 -16.63
N LYS A 162 -30.98 -28.00 -17.93
CA LYS A 162 -29.78 -27.33 -18.43
C LYS A 162 -29.68 -25.88 -17.93
N GLN A 163 -30.78 -25.13 -17.99
CA GLN A 163 -30.85 -23.77 -17.47
C GLN A 163 -30.59 -23.71 -15.96
N GLN A 164 -31.04 -24.72 -15.20
CA GLN A 164 -30.81 -24.80 -13.76
C GLN A 164 -29.38 -25.20 -13.39
N LEU A 165 -28.70 -25.99 -14.23
CA LEU A 165 -27.28 -26.28 -14.12
C LEU A 165 -26.45 -25.01 -14.41
N GLY A 166 -26.78 -24.30 -15.50
CA GLY A 166 -26.03 -23.14 -15.96
C GLY A 166 -24.70 -23.54 -16.60
N GLU A 167 -23.66 -22.73 -16.37
CA GLU A 167 -22.29 -23.04 -16.82
C GLU A 167 -21.73 -24.27 -16.11
N ASP A 168 -20.98 -25.09 -16.84
CA ASP A 168 -20.38 -26.31 -16.32
C ASP A 168 -19.03 -26.05 -15.62
N GLY A 169 -18.71 -26.92 -14.65
CA GLY A 169 -17.41 -26.92 -13.99
C GLY A 169 -17.16 -25.66 -13.15
N GLN A 170 -15.89 -25.21 -13.09
CA GLN A 170 -15.48 -24.13 -12.20
C GLN A 170 -16.02 -22.76 -12.60
N GLU A 171 -16.49 -22.57 -13.83
CA GLU A 171 -17.10 -21.30 -14.28
C GLU A 171 -18.54 -21.14 -13.79
N ASN A 172 -19.13 -22.18 -13.18
CA ASN A 172 -20.44 -22.09 -12.57
C ASN A 172 -20.49 -20.94 -11.53
N PRO A 173 -21.45 -20.01 -11.62
CA PRO A 173 -21.55 -18.87 -10.70
C PRO A 173 -21.62 -19.26 -9.22
N LYS A 174 -22.19 -20.43 -8.89
CA LYS A 174 -22.23 -20.93 -7.51
C LYS A 174 -20.84 -21.28 -6.99
N ILE A 175 -20.04 -21.96 -7.82
CA ILE A 175 -18.66 -22.34 -7.49
C ILE A 175 -17.78 -21.09 -7.44
N GLN A 176 -17.87 -20.19 -8.42
CA GLN A 176 -17.12 -18.92 -8.41
C GLN A 176 -17.38 -18.08 -7.16
N ARG A 177 -18.64 -17.99 -6.73
CA ARG A 177 -19.00 -17.30 -5.49
C ARG A 177 -18.35 -17.95 -4.26
N ALA A 178 -18.36 -19.27 -4.19
CA ALA A 178 -17.76 -19.99 -3.06
C ALA A 178 -16.22 -19.91 -3.08
N LEU A 179 -15.59 -19.97 -4.26
CA LEU A 179 -14.15 -19.73 -4.44
C LEU A 179 -13.76 -18.33 -3.99
N ALA A 180 -14.52 -17.30 -4.37
CA ALA A 180 -14.27 -15.92 -3.94
C ALA A 180 -14.38 -15.78 -2.42
N ALA A 181 -15.38 -16.42 -1.79
CA ALA A 181 -15.53 -16.44 -0.34
C ALA A 181 -14.38 -17.16 0.37
N LEU A 182 -13.88 -18.26 -0.20
CA LEU A 182 -12.70 -18.96 0.31
C LEU A 182 -11.45 -18.08 0.20
N ALA A 183 -11.22 -17.44 -0.95
CA ALA A 183 -10.09 -16.53 -1.13
C ALA A 183 -10.14 -15.34 -0.16
N GLU A 184 -11.32 -14.77 0.10
CA GLU A 184 -11.49 -13.71 1.10
C GLU A 184 -11.16 -14.21 2.51
N ALA A 185 -11.59 -15.42 2.88
CA ALA A 185 -11.30 -16.00 4.18
C ALA A 185 -9.79 -16.32 4.36
N GLU A 186 -9.13 -16.80 3.31
CA GLU A 186 -7.68 -17.02 3.30
C GLU A 186 -6.90 -15.73 3.43
N LEU A 187 -7.31 -14.66 2.73
CA LEU A 187 -6.69 -13.35 2.82
C LEU A 187 -6.84 -12.76 4.23
N LYS A 188 -8.02 -12.87 4.84
CA LYS A 188 -8.23 -12.45 6.23
C LYS A 188 -7.37 -13.24 7.21
N LEU A 189 -7.15 -14.55 6.97
CA LEU A 189 -6.24 -15.37 7.76
C LEU A 189 -4.79 -14.92 7.58
N GLU A 190 -4.37 -14.54 6.38
CA GLU A 190 -3.02 -13.99 6.15
C GLU A 190 -2.83 -12.66 6.89
N TRP A 191 -3.82 -11.77 6.84
CA TRP A 191 -3.80 -10.47 7.52
C TRP A 191 -3.75 -10.53 9.05
N THR A 192 -3.90 -11.72 9.64
CA THR A 192 -3.63 -11.92 11.08
C THR A 192 -2.16 -11.74 11.43
N GLU A 193 -1.26 -11.91 10.46
CA GLU A 193 0.17 -11.67 10.62
C GLU A 193 0.51 -10.27 10.11
N LEU A 194 0.89 -9.37 11.02
CA LEU A 194 1.39 -8.06 10.64
C LEU A 194 2.85 -8.20 10.22
N LYS A 195 3.16 -7.88 8.97
CA LYS A 195 4.51 -8.03 8.37
C LYS A 195 5.14 -6.67 8.09
N ALA A 196 6.47 -6.61 8.11
CA ALA A 196 7.22 -5.43 7.69
C ALA A 196 7.08 -5.21 6.16
N PRO A 197 6.76 -3.98 5.69
CA PRO A 197 6.60 -3.69 4.26
C PRO A 197 7.93 -3.64 3.51
N SER A 198 8.98 -3.17 4.17
CA SER A 198 10.34 -3.04 3.63
C SER A 198 11.36 -3.37 4.74
N GLU A 199 12.65 -3.23 4.43
CA GLU A 199 13.69 -3.26 5.45
C GLU A 199 13.66 -1.97 6.27
N GLY A 200 13.77 -2.08 7.60
CA GLY A 200 13.66 -0.91 8.45
C GLY A 200 13.70 -1.22 9.93
N VAL A 201 13.44 -0.17 10.72
CA VAL A 201 13.51 -0.20 12.17
C VAL A 201 12.10 -0.09 12.76
N VAL A 202 11.76 -1.00 13.66
CA VAL A 202 10.50 -0.91 14.41
C VAL A 202 10.66 0.11 15.53
N SER A 203 9.73 1.05 15.65
CA SER A 203 9.73 2.06 16.71
C SER A 203 8.36 2.25 17.35
N ASN A 204 8.35 2.78 18.56
CA ASN A 204 7.13 3.14 19.30
C ASN A 204 6.13 1.98 19.40
N ILE A 205 6.62 0.81 19.80
CA ILE A 205 5.78 -0.37 20.07
C ILE A 205 4.99 -0.09 21.35
N LEU A 206 3.77 0.44 21.19
CA LEU A 206 2.77 0.56 22.25
C LEU A 206 1.92 -0.73 22.38
N LEU A 207 2.31 -1.76 21.63
CA LEU A 207 1.60 -3.03 21.50
C LEU A 207 2.11 -4.04 22.53
N ALA A 208 1.20 -4.59 23.32
CA ALA A 208 1.48 -5.69 24.23
C ALA A 208 0.60 -6.90 23.88
N PRO A 209 1.05 -8.15 24.15
CA PRO A 209 0.18 -9.31 24.10
C PRO A 209 -1.07 -9.12 24.95
N GLY A 210 -2.24 -9.47 24.41
CA GLY A 210 -3.55 -9.24 25.02
C GLY A 210 -4.23 -7.94 24.58
N THR A 211 -3.53 -7.02 23.92
CA THR A 211 -4.15 -5.81 23.35
C THR A 211 -5.11 -6.18 22.21
N TYR A 212 -6.25 -5.51 22.14
CA TYR A 212 -7.20 -5.66 21.05
C TYR A 212 -6.87 -4.73 19.88
N ALA A 213 -6.47 -5.32 18.76
CA ALA A 213 -6.21 -4.62 17.50
C ALA A 213 -7.52 -4.32 16.78
N HIS A 214 -7.71 -3.05 16.40
CA HIS A 214 -8.83 -2.61 15.58
C HIS A 214 -8.35 -2.40 14.15
N SER A 215 -9.05 -3.00 13.18
CA SER A 215 -8.77 -2.78 11.75
C SER A 215 -8.75 -1.28 11.43
N GLY A 216 -7.73 -0.84 10.69
CA GLY A 216 -7.59 0.56 10.29
C GLY A 216 -6.94 1.48 11.33
N ARG A 217 -6.64 0.99 12.54
CA ARG A 217 -5.94 1.78 13.57
C ARG A 217 -4.47 1.38 13.70
N GLU A 218 -3.59 2.35 13.69
CA GLU A 218 -2.15 2.16 13.91
C GLU A 218 -1.84 1.39 15.20
N LEU A 219 -0.95 0.39 15.10
CA LEU A 219 -0.48 -0.40 16.24
C LEU A 219 0.97 -0.11 16.59
N LEU A 220 1.80 0.17 15.60
CA LEU A 220 3.21 0.49 15.77
C LEU A 220 3.71 1.38 14.63
N THR A 221 4.84 2.03 14.87
CA THR A 221 5.53 2.86 13.89
C THR A 221 6.67 2.05 13.27
N PHE A 222 6.77 2.06 11.95
CA PHE A 222 7.84 1.45 11.19
C PHE A 222 8.61 2.54 10.45
N LEU A 223 9.93 2.48 10.52
CA LEU A 223 10.83 3.47 9.95
C LEU A 223 11.56 2.77 8.83
N ASP A 224 11.32 3.21 7.60
CA ASP A 224 12.00 2.66 6.45
C ASP A 224 13.48 3.04 6.51
N SER A 225 14.37 2.05 6.47
CA SER A 225 15.82 2.31 6.48
C SER A 225 16.37 2.54 5.07
N THR A 226 15.57 2.48 4.01
CA THR A 226 16.03 2.65 2.63
C THR A 226 16.12 4.10 2.15
N ASP A 227 15.46 5.04 2.83
CA ASP A 227 15.49 6.47 2.48
C ASP A 227 15.63 7.34 3.72
N VAL A 228 16.88 7.73 4.02
CA VAL A 228 17.23 8.66 5.10
C VAL A 228 17.73 9.96 4.50
N TRP A 229 17.23 11.10 5.01
CA TRP A 229 17.68 12.42 4.59
C TRP A 229 17.85 13.36 5.77
N ILE A 230 18.52 14.48 5.52
CA ILE A 230 18.63 15.58 6.48
C ILE A 230 17.71 16.70 6.01
N GLU A 231 16.82 17.11 6.89
CA GLU A 231 15.96 18.26 6.69
C GLU A 231 16.56 19.46 7.41
N ALA A 232 17.03 20.45 6.64
CA ALA A 232 17.67 21.64 7.17
C ALA A 232 16.83 22.90 6.94
N TYR A 233 16.64 23.70 7.98
CA TYR A 233 15.83 24.92 7.94
C TYR A 233 16.69 26.16 7.67
N LEU A 234 16.57 26.70 6.46
CA LEU A 234 17.33 27.84 5.95
C LEU A 234 16.43 29.05 5.71
N THR A 235 16.94 30.27 5.91
CA THR A 235 16.16 31.49 5.69
C THR A 235 15.94 31.78 4.20
N GLU A 236 14.91 32.55 3.86
CA GLU A 236 14.60 32.98 2.48
C GLU A 236 15.84 33.55 1.74
N ASN A 237 16.65 34.36 2.43
CA ASN A 237 17.87 34.96 1.88
C ASN A 237 18.93 33.94 1.48
N ASN A 238 19.00 32.81 2.18
CA ASN A 238 20.00 31.76 1.95
C ASN A 238 19.66 30.93 0.72
N LEU A 239 18.37 30.83 0.37
CA LEU A 239 17.89 30.01 -0.75
C LEU A 239 18.07 30.68 -2.10
N GLY A 240 18.25 32.00 -2.16
CA GLY A 240 18.33 32.74 -3.43
C GLY A 240 19.48 32.33 -4.35
N LEU A 241 20.52 31.68 -3.83
CA LEU A 241 21.62 31.09 -4.61
C LEU A 241 21.65 29.55 -4.56
N ALA A 242 20.80 28.94 -3.73
CA ALA A 242 20.77 27.49 -3.58
C ALA A 242 20.13 26.84 -4.80
N LYS A 243 20.75 25.77 -5.28
CA LYS A 243 20.24 24.95 -6.38
C LYS A 243 20.27 23.48 -6.00
N VAL A 244 19.43 22.67 -6.63
CA VAL A 244 19.53 21.20 -6.54
C VAL A 244 20.93 20.79 -7.01
N GLY A 245 21.56 19.90 -6.26
CA GLY A 245 22.96 19.47 -6.43
C GLY A 245 24.00 20.38 -5.77
N SER A 246 23.61 21.44 -5.06
CA SER A 246 24.59 22.27 -4.34
C SER A 246 25.31 21.45 -3.27
N PRO A 247 26.65 21.57 -3.15
CA PRO A 247 27.42 20.81 -2.17
C PRO A 247 27.19 21.34 -0.76
N VAL A 248 27.05 20.41 0.17
CA VAL A 248 26.81 20.67 1.60
C VAL A 248 27.79 19.86 2.42
N ASP A 249 28.39 20.48 3.43
CA ASP A 249 29.10 19.76 4.48
C ASP A 249 28.17 19.64 5.70
N VAL A 250 28.05 18.42 6.21
CA VAL A 250 27.16 18.03 7.29
C VAL A 250 27.99 17.49 8.45
N VAL A 251 27.66 17.91 9.66
CA VAL A 251 28.16 17.35 10.91
C VAL A 251 26.96 16.80 11.67
N LEU A 252 26.99 15.51 11.98
CA LEU A 252 25.98 14.88 12.83
C LEU A 252 26.48 14.94 14.27
N ASP A 253 25.64 15.38 15.20
CA ASP A 253 26.03 15.47 16.60
C ASP A 253 26.32 14.09 17.22
N MET A 254 25.73 13.04 16.65
CA MET A 254 26.03 11.66 17.03
C MET A 254 27.43 11.19 16.63
N HIS A 255 28.05 11.86 15.66
CA HIS A 255 29.38 11.53 15.13
C HIS A 255 30.28 12.77 15.18
N PRO A 256 30.64 13.24 16.39
CA PRO A 256 31.42 14.46 16.53
C PRO A 256 32.81 14.29 15.91
N GLY A 257 33.33 15.37 15.34
CA GLY A 257 34.62 15.43 14.62
C GLY A 257 34.59 14.94 13.17
N ARG A 258 33.47 14.36 12.70
CA ARG A 258 33.35 13.88 11.32
C ARG A 258 32.51 14.83 10.48
N VAL A 259 33.10 15.31 9.39
CA VAL A 259 32.39 16.10 8.37
C VAL A 259 32.04 15.17 7.22
N VAL A 260 30.76 15.04 6.93
CA VAL A 260 30.20 14.21 5.85
C VAL A 260 29.75 15.12 4.73
N ARG A 261 30.07 14.76 3.48
CA ARG A 261 29.62 15.52 2.32
C ARG A 261 28.23 15.07 1.89
N GLY A 262 27.34 16.03 1.75
CA GLY A 262 25.99 15.87 1.21
C GLY A 262 25.76 16.74 0.00
N VAL A 263 24.60 16.56 -0.62
CA VAL A 263 24.11 17.40 -1.70
C VAL A 263 22.66 17.78 -1.45
N VAL A 264 22.29 18.99 -1.89
CA VAL A 264 20.88 19.39 -1.88
C VAL A 264 20.13 18.56 -2.90
N ASP A 265 19.15 17.77 -2.44
CA ASP A 265 18.29 16.97 -3.30
C ASP A 265 17.09 17.80 -3.78
N SER A 266 16.37 18.42 -2.84
CA SER A 266 15.14 19.15 -3.15
C SER A 266 14.85 20.27 -2.15
N PHE A 267 14.03 21.23 -2.60
CA PHE A 267 13.50 22.31 -1.78
C PHE A 267 12.02 22.05 -1.54
N SER A 268 11.55 22.14 -0.30
CA SER A 268 10.11 22.10 -0.05
C SER A 268 9.49 23.45 -0.40
N SER A 269 8.56 23.48 -1.36
CA SER A 269 7.87 24.72 -1.77
C SER A 269 6.83 25.23 -0.76
N ALA A 270 6.57 24.51 0.33
CA ALA A 270 5.56 24.87 1.33
C ALA A 270 6.11 24.72 2.76
N VAL A 271 6.03 25.80 3.53
CA VAL A 271 6.28 25.80 4.98
C VAL A 271 4.92 25.77 5.66
N SER A 272 4.68 24.79 6.53
CA SER A 272 3.56 24.86 7.48
C SER A 272 3.89 25.94 8.51
N ILE A 273 3.36 27.14 8.33
CA ILE A 273 3.45 28.22 9.31
C ILE A 273 2.45 27.88 10.41
N SER A 274 2.93 27.12 11.41
CA SER A 274 2.28 26.84 12.70
C SER A 274 0.93 26.12 12.67
N GLY A 275 0.96 24.82 13.01
CA GLY A 275 -0.18 24.10 13.57
C GLY A 275 -1.14 23.50 12.56
N GLY A 276 -0.89 22.25 12.18
CA GLY A 276 -1.83 21.29 11.60
C GLY A 276 -3.00 21.86 10.82
N ASP A 277 -2.81 22.19 9.54
CA ASP A 277 -3.92 22.45 8.63
C ASP A 277 -4.28 21.15 7.90
N GLU A 278 -5.38 20.55 8.36
CA GLU A 278 -6.21 19.65 7.58
C GLU A 278 -6.61 20.34 6.26
N VAL A 279 -6.67 19.56 5.18
CA VAL A 279 -7.02 20.02 3.84
C VAL A 279 -8.41 20.70 3.86
N GLY A 280 -8.47 22.03 3.62
CA GLY A 280 -9.73 22.73 3.33
C GLY A 280 -10.00 24.07 4.02
N GLN A 281 -9.11 24.61 4.87
CA GLN A 281 -9.30 25.95 5.45
C GLN A 281 -8.42 27.02 4.78
N LEU A 282 -8.98 28.23 4.63
CA LEU A 282 -8.26 29.38 4.07
C LEU A 282 -7.24 29.89 5.09
N ALA A 283 -6.00 30.05 4.62
CA ALA A 283 -4.86 30.53 5.40
C ALA A 283 -5.15 31.90 6.07
N SER A 284 -4.91 31.98 7.37
CA SER A 284 -4.90 33.25 8.10
C SER A 284 -3.48 33.81 8.14
N ALA A 285 -3.31 35.06 7.70
CA ALA A 285 -1.99 35.70 7.62
C ALA A 285 -1.44 36.00 9.03
N PRO A 286 -0.15 35.71 9.31
CA PRO A 286 0.45 36.07 10.59
C PRO A 286 0.65 37.59 10.70
N THR A 287 0.27 38.16 11.84
CA THR A 287 0.58 39.55 12.21
C THR A 287 1.91 39.60 12.95
N SER A 288 2.96 40.17 12.33
CA SER A 288 4.26 40.32 12.99
C SER A 288 4.23 41.47 14.00
N LYS A 289 4.56 41.19 15.26
CA LYS A 289 4.92 42.20 16.27
C LYS A 289 6.44 42.29 16.36
N GLY A 290 7.03 43.22 15.59
CA GLY A 290 8.45 43.55 15.63
C GLY A 290 8.80 44.66 14.63
N PHE A 291 9.85 45.44 14.89
CA PHE A 291 10.34 46.49 13.98
C PHE A 291 11.01 45.92 12.70
N LEU A 292 11.37 44.63 12.71
CA LEU A 292 11.88 43.87 11.56
C LEU A 292 11.08 42.57 11.43
N ARG A 293 10.69 42.22 10.20
CA ARG A 293 10.07 40.92 9.89
C ARG A 293 11.10 39.82 10.15
N GLU A 294 10.78 38.87 11.02
CA GLU A 294 11.62 37.68 11.19
C GLU A 294 11.65 36.90 9.87
N PRO A 295 12.83 36.50 9.37
CA PRO A 295 12.90 35.73 8.15
C PRO A 295 12.29 34.35 8.36
N GLU A 296 11.37 33.97 7.48
CA GLU A 296 10.81 32.62 7.44
C GLU A 296 11.91 31.63 7.04
N ARG A 297 11.82 30.42 7.58
CA ARG A 297 12.73 29.31 7.29
C ARG A 297 12.03 28.25 6.47
N PHE A 298 12.70 27.79 5.42
CA PHE A 298 12.20 26.76 4.54
C PHE A 298 13.03 25.48 4.74
N PRO A 299 12.38 24.31 4.81
CA PRO A 299 13.07 23.03 4.79
C PRO A 299 13.78 22.81 3.45
N VAL A 300 15.02 22.32 3.54
CA VAL A 300 15.80 21.84 2.41
C VAL A 300 16.17 20.40 2.69
N ARG A 301 15.86 19.52 1.73
CA ARG A 301 16.21 18.10 1.78
C ARG A 301 17.64 17.92 1.28
N ILE A 302 18.46 17.35 2.13
CA ILE A 302 19.86 17.04 1.84
C ILE A 302 20.04 15.54 1.95
N VAL A 303 20.62 14.96 0.92
CA VAL A 303 21.00 13.54 0.88
C VAL A 303 22.50 13.40 1.06
N LEU A 304 22.92 12.29 1.66
CA LEU A 304 24.32 11.95 1.88
C LEU A 304 24.68 10.82 0.91
N PRO A 305 25.37 11.11 -0.22
CA PRO A 305 25.73 10.08 -1.18
C PRO A 305 26.53 8.96 -0.51
N GLY A 306 26.07 7.71 -0.65
CA GLY A 306 26.68 6.53 -0.03
C GLY A 306 26.17 6.19 1.37
N TYR A 307 25.23 6.97 1.92
CA TYR A 307 24.52 6.71 3.18
C TYR A 307 23.01 6.89 3.01
N GLU A 308 22.51 6.55 1.82
CA GLU A 308 21.10 6.72 1.44
C GLU A 308 20.21 5.67 2.13
N ALA A 309 20.77 4.48 2.41
CA ALA A 309 20.18 3.46 3.25
C ALA A 309 20.80 3.53 4.66
N GLY A 310 19.99 3.69 5.70
CA GLY A 310 20.41 3.63 7.11
C GLY A 310 20.69 2.20 7.58
N SER A 311 21.58 1.49 6.89
CA SER A 311 22.02 0.15 7.28
C SER A 311 22.76 0.19 8.63
N LEU A 312 22.57 -0.83 9.46
CA LEU A 312 23.34 -0.98 10.71
C LEU A 312 24.83 -1.22 10.49
N ASP A 313 25.21 -1.68 9.29
CA ASP A 313 26.59 -1.94 8.89
C ASP A 313 27.31 -0.67 8.42
N ASP A 314 26.58 0.45 8.28
CA ASP A 314 27.18 1.72 7.94
C ASP A 314 27.96 2.29 9.12
N ASP A 315 29.11 2.88 8.81
CA ASP A 315 29.97 3.59 9.76
C ASP A 315 29.28 4.84 10.35
N LEU A 316 28.20 5.30 9.72
CA LEU A 316 27.33 6.38 10.21
C LEU A 316 25.97 5.82 10.64
N ARG A 317 25.77 5.73 11.96
CA ARG A 317 24.43 5.49 12.53
C ARG A 317 23.57 6.74 12.43
N PHE A 318 22.37 6.57 11.85
CA PHE A 318 21.33 7.59 11.84
C PHE A 318 20.34 7.36 12.98
N GLN A 319 20.05 8.42 13.73
CA GLN A 319 18.94 8.44 14.67
C GLN A 319 17.94 9.48 14.23
N LEU A 320 16.68 9.06 14.12
CA LEU A 320 15.61 9.93 13.70
C LEU A 320 15.45 11.11 14.64
N ASN A 321 15.25 12.29 14.06
CA ASN A 321 15.25 13.59 14.73
C ASN A 321 16.58 13.94 15.43
N GLY A 322 17.66 13.20 15.18
CA GLY A 322 19.02 13.57 15.55
C GLY A 322 19.38 14.94 14.98
N GLN A 323 20.16 15.71 15.73
CA GLN A 323 20.59 17.05 15.32
C GLN A 323 21.76 16.98 14.35
N ALA A 324 21.77 17.95 13.43
CA ALA A 324 22.84 18.12 12.49
C ALA A 324 23.13 19.61 12.29
N ASP A 325 24.41 19.91 12.15
CA ASP A 325 24.92 21.19 11.69
C ASP A 325 25.28 21.08 10.21
N ILE A 326 24.81 22.03 9.41
CA ILE A 326 25.10 22.06 7.98
C ILE A 326 25.68 23.39 7.53
N ILE A 327 26.55 23.32 6.52
CA ILE A 327 27.00 24.49 5.78
C ILE A 327 26.93 24.20 4.28
N MET A 328 26.30 25.10 3.51
CA MET A 328 26.22 24.97 2.06
C MET A 328 27.26 25.85 1.37
N TYR A 329 27.73 25.46 0.19
CA TYR A 329 28.65 26.28 -0.61
C TYR A 329 27.95 26.71 -1.91
N LEU A 330 27.42 27.94 -1.92
CA LEU A 330 26.55 28.46 -2.99
C LEU A 330 27.27 29.35 -4.00
N SER A 331 28.59 29.47 -3.90
CA SER A 331 29.41 30.28 -4.82
C SER A 331 30.77 29.64 -5.07
N ASP A 332 31.36 29.90 -6.23
CA ASP A 332 32.70 29.41 -6.60
C ASP A 332 33.86 30.19 -5.92
N ASN A 333 33.57 30.95 -4.86
CA ASN A 333 34.59 31.74 -4.18
C ASN A 333 35.44 30.86 -3.25
N THR A 334 36.65 30.52 -3.70
CA THR A 334 37.60 29.67 -2.99
C THR A 334 37.90 30.13 -1.57
N VAL A 335 37.95 31.45 -1.33
CA VAL A 335 38.28 32.01 0.00
C VAL A 335 37.11 31.82 0.97
N MET A 336 35.88 32.11 0.54
CA MET A 336 34.69 31.90 1.39
C MET A 336 34.49 30.42 1.70
N ASN A 337 34.64 29.56 0.69
CA ASN A 337 34.47 28.12 0.85
C ASN A 337 35.57 27.51 1.74
N ALA A 338 36.79 28.05 1.72
CA ALA A 338 37.85 27.63 2.63
C ALA A 338 37.56 28.05 4.08
N ILE A 339 37.05 29.26 4.31
CA ILE A 339 36.68 29.73 5.64
C ILE A 339 35.46 28.97 6.17
N GLY A 340 34.46 28.69 5.33
CA GLY A 340 33.33 27.86 5.69
C GLY A 340 33.74 26.43 6.07
N ARG A 341 34.65 25.81 5.31
CA ARG A 341 35.21 24.49 5.66
C ARG A 341 36.00 24.51 6.97
N ALA A 342 36.78 25.56 7.22
CA ALA A 342 37.46 25.72 8.51
C ALA A 342 36.45 25.89 9.66
N TYR A 343 35.38 26.64 9.44
CA TYR A 343 34.33 26.86 10.43
C TYR A 343 33.60 25.56 10.79
N ILE A 344 33.10 24.81 9.81
CA ILE A 344 32.39 23.54 10.08
C ILE A 344 33.33 22.49 10.70
N GLY A 345 34.63 22.51 10.35
CA GLY A 345 35.63 21.66 11.00
C GLY A 345 35.91 22.06 12.47
N VAL A 346 35.81 23.34 12.82
CA VAL A 346 35.86 23.77 14.23
C VAL A 346 34.59 23.38 14.96
N VAL A 347 33.42 23.56 14.33
CA VAL A 347 32.12 23.15 14.88
C VAL A 347 32.10 21.64 15.13
N SER A 348 32.63 20.82 14.22
CA SER A 348 32.69 19.37 14.41
C SER A 348 33.57 18.95 15.57
N VAL A 349 34.66 19.67 15.86
CA VAL A 349 35.49 19.40 17.05
C VAL A 349 34.79 19.90 18.31
N LEU A 350 34.10 21.04 18.24
CA LEU A 350 33.36 21.60 19.37
C LEU A 350 32.10 20.80 19.71
N SER A 351 31.53 20.03 18.79
CA SER A 351 30.41 19.13 19.10
C SER A 351 30.79 17.99 20.06
N TYR A 352 32.09 17.76 20.32
CA TYR A 352 32.52 16.91 21.45
C TYR A 352 32.27 17.53 22.83
N ALA A 353 32.14 18.86 22.91
CA ALA A 353 32.20 19.59 24.17
C ALA A 353 30.82 19.92 24.76
N TYR A 354 29.72 19.60 24.09
CA TYR A 354 28.37 19.89 24.55
C TYR A 354 27.52 18.63 24.73
#